data_AF-E1ZMH1-F1
#
_entry.id   AF-E1ZMH1-F1
#
_cell.length_a   1.000
_cell.length_b   1.000
_cell.length_c   1.000
_cell.angle_alpha   90.00
_cell.angle_beta   90.00
_cell.angle_gamma   90.00
#
_symmetry.space_group_name_H-M   'P 1'
#
loop_
_entity.id
_entity.type
_entity.pdbx_description
1 polymer ?
#
loop_
_entity_poly.entity_id
_entity_poly.type
_entity_poly.pdbx_seq_one_letter_code
_entity_poly.pdbx_strand_id
1 'polypeptide(L)'
;MGASPLGSPACGSLDAASLTKLAYRYRRIAKLCSFGLQALGTAAERSEWEALYGETDALTGGWLSHACALLGDCTSQLAGAAEQEGREVTHVAVTSGQLVPSLAKLLLFKLGAHIASEHVWSSRHCGKAACFELVRQRFGAACSYVAIGGPLCRWLV
;
A
#
# COMPACT_ATOMS: atom_id res chain seq x y z
N MET A 1 22.82 34.58 2.90
CA MET A 1 22.95 33.84 1.63
C MET A 1 22.78 32.36 1.95
N GLY A 2 21.56 31.86 1.83
CA GLY A 2 21.20 30.49 2.24
C GLY A 2 21.62 29.48 1.17
N ALA A 3 22.40 28.48 1.58
CA ALA A 3 22.68 27.30 0.78
C ALA A 3 21.49 26.33 0.91
N SER A 4 20.86 25.98 -0.21
CA SER A 4 19.88 24.90 -0.27
C SER A 4 20.60 23.55 -0.16
N PRO A 5 20.27 22.67 0.81
CA PRO A 5 20.74 21.30 0.79
C PRO A 5 19.67 20.41 0.15
N LEU A 6 20.11 19.31 -0.48
CA LEU A 6 19.33 18.26 -1.13
C LEU A 6 19.00 18.53 -2.61
N GLY A 7 20.07 18.55 -3.41
CA GLY A 7 19.97 18.14 -4.81
C GLY A 7 19.48 16.70 -4.87
N SER A 8 18.17 16.53 -5.12
CA SER A 8 17.68 15.29 -5.72
C SER A 8 18.47 15.06 -7.00
N PRO A 9 18.93 13.81 -7.29
CA PRO A 9 19.62 13.53 -8.54
C PRO A 9 18.74 14.03 -9.69
N ALA A 10 19.35 14.75 -10.63
CA ALA A 10 18.68 15.39 -11.75
C ALA A 10 17.87 14.38 -12.55
N CYS A 11 16.60 14.19 -12.18
CA CYS A 11 15.59 13.66 -13.06
C CYS A 11 15.45 14.74 -14.13
N GLY A 12 16.04 14.52 -15.31
CA GLY A 12 15.86 15.42 -16.45
C GLY A 12 14.38 15.76 -16.54
N SER A 13 14.06 17.06 -16.50
CA SER A 13 12.68 17.53 -16.40
C SER A 13 11.85 16.84 -17.48
N LEU A 14 10.95 15.94 -17.07
CA LEU A 14 10.07 15.26 -18.01
C LEU A 14 9.21 16.32 -18.70
N ASP A 15 9.12 16.25 -20.02
CA ASP A 15 8.22 17.12 -20.76
C ASP A 15 6.75 16.81 -20.43
N ALA A 16 5.86 17.74 -20.73
CA ALA A 16 4.43 17.62 -20.42
C ALA A 16 3.81 16.34 -21.04
N ALA A 17 4.29 15.95 -22.22
CA ALA A 17 3.86 14.73 -22.90
C ALA A 17 4.27 13.46 -22.13
N SER A 18 5.52 13.40 -21.62
CA SER A 18 5.99 12.28 -20.81
C SER A 18 5.29 12.23 -19.46
N LEU A 19 5.04 13.38 -18.82
CA LEU A 19 4.24 13.45 -17.59
C LEU A 19 2.81 12.95 -17.80
N THR A 20 2.19 13.29 -18.93
CA THR A 20 0.86 12.80 -19.30
C THR A 20 0.85 11.28 -19.51
N LYS A 21 1.84 10.76 -20.24
CA LYS A 21 2.01 9.31 -20.44
C LYS A 21 2.21 8.58 -19.11
N LEU A 22 3.00 9.16 -18.20
CA LEU A 22 3.24 8.62 -16.87
C LEU A 22 1.96 8.56 -16.04
N ALA A 23 1.20 9.67 -15.99
CA ALA A 23 -0.08 9.73 -15.30
C ALA A 23 -1.07 8.70 -15.83
N TYR A 24 -1.15 8.52 -17.16
CA TYR A 24 -2.00 7.50 -17.77
C TYR A 24 -1.61 6.08 -17.33
N ARG A 25 -0.31 5.77 -17.29
CA ARG A 25 0.19 4.46 -16.84
C ARG A 25 -0.21 4.19 -15.39
N TYR A 26 -0.01 5.14 -14.49
CA TYR A 26 -0.39 4.97 -13.08
C TYR A 26 -1.91 4.86 -12.89
N ARG A 27 -2.70 5.62 -13.64
CA ARG A 27 -4.17 5.48 -13.62
C ARG A 27 -4.62 4.09 -14.10
N ARG A 28 -3.99 3.56 -15.15
CA ARG A 28 -4.25 2.20 -15.64
C ARG A 28 -3.86 1.15 -14.60
N ILE A 29 -2.72 1.31 -13.93
CA ILE A 29 -2.28 0.42 -12.86
C ILE A 29 -3.28 0.42 -11.70
N ALA A 30 -3.71 1.60 -11.21
CA ALA A 30 -4.71 1.70 -10.16
C ALA A 30 -6.04 1.01 -10.53
N LYS A 31 -6.49 1.19 -11.78
CA LYS A 31 -7.68 0.51 -12.31
C LYS A 31 -7.50 -1.02 -12.37
N LEU A 32 -6.32 -1.52 -12.72
CA LEU A 32 -6.05 -2.97 -12.67
C LEU A 32 -6.09 -3.49 -11.24
N CYS A 33 -5.49 -2.75 -10.29
CA CYS A 33 -5.53 -3.11 -8.87
C CYS A 33 -6.95 -3.19 -8.32
N SER A 34 -7.86 -2.29 -8.72
CA SER A 34 -9.26 -2.31 -8.24
C SER A 34 -10.05 -3.54 -8.69
N PHE A 35 -9.65 -4.20 -9.79
CA PHE A 35 -10.26 -5.45 -10.25
C PHE A 35 -9.59 -6.71 -9.63
N GLY A 36 -8.55 -6.53 -8.82
CA GLY A 36 -7.83 -7.62 -8.19
C GLY A 36 -7.02 -8.49 -9.18
N LEU A 37 -6.61 -9.67 -8.73
CA LEU A 37 -5.89 -10.64 -9.57
C LEU A 37 -6.70 -11.10 -10.78
N GLN A 38 -8.04 -11.00 -10.75
CA GLN A 38 -8.89 -11.40 -11.88
C GLN A 38 -8.65 -10.60 -13.15
N ALA A 39 -8.16 -9.35 -13.04
CA ALA A 39 -7.78 -8.55 -14.19
C ALA A 39 -6.39 -8.90 -14.77
N LEU A 40 -5.66 -9.83 -14.15
CA LEU A 40 -4.30 -10.20 -14.51
C LEU A 40 -4.21 -11.69 -14.88
N GLY A 41 -3.34 -11.99 -15.85
CA GLY A 41 -3.06 -13.35 -16.30
C GLY A 41 -4.24 -14.07 -16.96
N THR A 42 -3.97 -15.32 -17.31
CA THR A 42 -4.93 -16.32 -17.78
C THR A 42 -5.52 -17.08 -16.60
N ALA A 43 -6.57 -17.87 -16.83
CA ALA A 43 -7.15 -18.71 -15.78
C ALA A 43 -6.14 -19.74 -15.24
N ALA A 44 -5.27 -20.28 -16.10
CA ALA A 44 -4.22 -21.22 -15.72
C ALA A 44 -3.18 -20.56 -14.80
N GLU A 45 -2.67 -19.38 -15.18
CA GLU A 45 -1.72 -18.63 -14.34
C GLU A 45 -2.32 -18.27 -12.98
N ARG A 46 -3.59 -17.85 -12.93
CA ARG A 46 -4.26 -17.56 -11.65
C ARG A 46 -4.41 -18.79 -10.77
N SER A 47 -4.68 -19.95 -11.35
CA SER A 47 -4.74 -21.22 -10.61
C SER A 47 -3.37 -21.59 -10.02
N GLU A 48 -2.30 -21.35 -10.78
CA GLU A 48 -0.92 -21.55 -10.31
C GLU A 48 -0.57 -20.59 -9.16
N TRP A 49 -0.91 -19.31 -9.29
CA TRP A 49 -0.67 -18.32 -8.22
C TRP A 49 -1.45 -18.64 -6.94
N GLU A 50 -2.67 -19.16 -7.06
CA GLU A 50 -3.46 -19.61 -5.92
C GLU A 50 -2.82 -20.81 -5.21
N ALA A 51 -2.31 -21.79 -5.97
CA ALA A 51 -1.56 -22.91 -5.41
C ALA A 51 -0.28 -22.44 -4.69
N LEU A 52 0.50 -21.56 -5.34
CA LEU A 52 1.70 -20.97 -4.75
C LEU A 52 1.41 -20.17 -3.48
N TYR A 53 0.29 -19.45 -3.42
CA TYR A 53 -0.15 -18.77 -2.21
C TYR A 53 -0.40 -19.79 -1.09
N GLY A 54 -1.11 -20.88 -1.37
CA GLY A 54 -1.41 -21.94 -0.40
C GLY A 54 -0.14 -22.59 0.16
N GLU A 55 0.80 -22.94 -0.71
CA GLU A 55 2.10 -23.50 -0.31
C GLU A 55 2.91 -22.51 0.55
N THR A 56 2.97 -21.25 0.12
CA THR A 56 3.70 -20.19 0.84
C THR A 56 3.10 -19.94 2.22
N ASP A 57 1.78 -19.89 2.32
CA ASP A 57 1.09 -19.67 3.59
C ASP A 57 1.30 -20.87 4.54
N ALA A 58 1.21 -22.10 4.03
CA ALA A 58 1.51 -23.31 4.80
C ALA A 58 2.96 -23.31 5.32
N LEU A 59 3.93 -22.96 4.47
CA LEU A 59 5.34 -22.86 4.86
C LEU A 59 5.61 -21.79 5.91
N THR A 60 4.81 -20.73 5.94
CA THR A 60 4.93 -19.64 6.91
C THR A 60 4.05 -19.83 8.16
N GLY A 61 3.44 -21.01 8.32
CA GLY A 61 2.57 -21.31 9.47
C GLY A 61 1.27 -20.50 9.47
N GLY A 62 0.77 -20.13 8.28
CA GLY A 62 -0.45 -19.37 8.10
C GLY A 62 -0.29 -17.85 8.24
N TRP A 63 0.95 -17.32 8.25
CA TRP A 63 1.20 -15.90 8.51
C TRP A 63 0.37 -14.95 7.62
N LEU A 64 0.21 -15.28 6.33
CA LEU A 64 -0.53 -14.44 5.39
C LEU A 64 -2.03 -14.51 5.65
N SER A 65 -2.56 -15.71 5.89
CA SER A 65 -3.98 -15.88 6.22
C SER A 65 -4.36 -15.20 7.53
N HIS A 66 -3.51 -15.27 8.55
CA HIS A 66 -3.72 -14.54 9.81
C HIS A 66 -3.67 -13.02 9.59
N ALA A 67 -2.75 -12.53 8.75
CA ALA A 67 -2.68 -11.10 8.44
C ALA A 67 -3.94 -10.60 7.71
N CYS A 68 -4.45 -11.37 6.74
CA CYS A 68 -5.72 -11.06 6.06
C CYS A 68 -6.91 -11.06 7.02
N ALA A 69 -7.01 -12.09 7.88
CA ALA A 69 -8.05 -12.19 8.89
C ALA A 69 -8.01 -10.99 9.85
N LEU A 70 -6.83 -10.64 10.36
CA LEU A 70 -6.64 -9.49 11.25
C LEU A 70 -7.12 -8.18 10.60
N LEU A 71 -6.78 -7.93 9.33
CA LEU A 71 -7.22 -6.72 8.63
C LEU A 71 -8.75 -6.70 8.45
N GLY A 72 -9.36 -7.85 8.13
CA GLY A 72 -10.81 -7.98 8.03
C GLY A 72 -11.53 -7.79 9.37
N ASP A 73 -10.98 -8.36 10.43
CA ASP A 73 -11.48 -8.21 11.80
C ASP A 73 -11.36 -6.77 12.28
N CYS A 74 -10.22 -6.11 12.03
CA CYS A 74 -10.06 -4.69 12.31
C CYS A 74 -11.09 -3.86 11.58
N THR A 75 -11.34 -4.11 10.29
CA THR A 75 -12.38 -3.39 9.55
C THR A 75 -13.75 -3.63 10.18
N SER A 76 -14.16 -4.87 10.43
CA SER A 76 -15.51 -5.17 10.92
C SER A 76 -15.76 -4.73 12.36
N GLN A 77 -14.84 -5.03 13.27
CA GLN A 77 -15.01 -4.74 14.71
C GLN A 77 -14.84 -3.25 15.01
N LEU A 78 -13.84 -2.60 14.39
CA LEU A 78 -13.66 -1.17 14.59
C LEU A 78 -14.70 -0.38 13.81
N ALA A 79 -15.18 -0.85 12.64
CA ALA A 79 -16.31 -0.21 11.97
C ALA A 79 -17.60 -0.31 12.79
N GLY A 80 -17.89 -1.43 13.45
CA GLY A 80 -19.09 -1.56 14.29
C GLY A 80 -19.13 -0.57 15.47
N ALA A 81 -17.97 -0.32 16.11
CA ALA A 81 -17.84 0.72 17.13
C ALA A 81 -17.82 2.14 16.53
N ALA A 82 -17.24 2.28 15.34
CA ALA A 82 -17.09 3.56 14.65
C ALA A 82 -18.37 4.04 13.95
N GLU A 83 -19.25 3.16 13.47
CA GLU A 83 -20.53 3.50 12.84
C GLU A 83 -21.47 4.22 13.81
N GLN A 84 -21.40 3.89 15.10
CA GLN A 84 -22.12 4.63 16.15
C GLN A 84 -21.57 6.04 16.37
N GLU A 85 -20.31 6.30 15.99
CA GLU A 85 -19.60 7.59 16.12
C GLU A 85 -19.34 8.29 14.77
N GLY A 86 -19.78 7.73 13.64
CA GLY A 86 -19.49 8.24 12.29
C GLY A 86 -18.01 8.16 11.85
N ARG A 87 -17.22 7.23 12.37
CA ARG A 87 -15.80 7.03 12.03
C ARG A 87 -15.59 5.97 10.94
N GLU A 88 -14.53 6.12 10.16
CA GLU A 88 -14.12 5.18 9.10
C GLU A 88 -12.74 4.58 9.43
N VAL A 89 -12.59 3.28 9.20
CA VAL A 89 -11.33 2.55 9.41
C VAL A 89 -10.66 2.33 8.06
N THR A 90 -9.52 2.99 7.83
CA THR A 90 -8.76 2.90 6.59
C THR A 90 -7.42 2.23 6.81
N HIS A 91 -7.15 1.17 6.05
CA HIS A 91 -5.84 0.51 6.04
C HIS A 91 -4.88 1.21 5.07
N VAL A 92 -3.68 1.53 5.54
CA VAL A 92 -2.63 2.21 4.76
C VAL A 92 -1.36 1.37 4.78
N ALA A 93 -0.75 1.14 3.61
CA ALA A 93 0.53 0.43 3.51
C ALA A 93 1.66 1.39 3.16
N VAL A 94 2.71 1.43 4.00
CA VAL A 94 3.95 2.15 3.70
C VAL A 94 5.10 1.15 3.55
N THR A 95 5.71 1.10 2.36
CA THR A 95 6.73 0.11 1.99
C THR A 95 8.04 0.76 1.57
N SER A 96 9.19 0.12 1.82
CA SER A 96 10.51 0.57 1.35
C SER A 96 10.81 0.16 -0.09
N GLY A 97 9.99 -0.70 -0.68
CA GLY A 97 10.13 -1.15 -2.07
C GLY A 97 9.62 -0.13 -3.09
N GLN A 98 9.89 -0.38 -4.38
CA GLN A 98 9.28 0.39 -5.48
C GLN A 98 7.75 0.24 -5.47
N LEU A 99 7.03 1.28 -5.88
CA LEU A 99 5.58 1.33 -5.80
C LEU A 99 4.90 0.22 -6.62
N VAL A 100 5.23 0.09 -7.92
CA VAL A 100 4.55 -0.87 -8.82
C VAL A 100 4.75 -2.33 -8.39
N PRO A 101 5.98 -2.81 -8.08
CA PRO A 101 6.16 -4.16 -7.54
C PRO A 101 5.46 -4.36 -6.18
N SER A 102 5.35 -3.32 -5.35
CA SER A 102 4.64 -3.41 -4.08
C SER A 102 3.14 -3.59 -4.25
N LEU A 103 2.53 -2.89 -5.22
CA LEU A 103 1.14 -3.11 -5.60
C LEU A 103 0.90 -4.55 -6.10
N ALA A 104 1.80 -5.06 -6.95
CA ALA A 104 1.71 -6.45 -7.41
C ALA A 104 1.79 -7.46 -6.25
N LYS A 105 2.71 -7.25 -5.30
CA LYS A 105 2.80 -8.10 -4.09
C LYS A 105 1.51 -8.07 -3.27
N LEU A 106 0.90 -6.90 -3.05
CA LEU A 106 -0.35 -6.81 -2.30
C LEU A 106 -1.48 -7.62 -2.96
N LEU A 107 -1.54 -7.62 -4.29
CA LEU A 107 -2.51 -8.44 -5.03
C LEU A 107 -2.23 -9.93 -4.87
N LEU A 108 -0.98 -10.37 -5.08
CA LEU A 108 -0.58 -11.78 -4.99
C LEU A 108 -0.77 -12.35 -3.58
N PHE A 109 -0.53 -11.55 -2.54
CA PHE A 109 -0.72 -11.96 -1.15
C PHE A 109 -2.12 -11.68 -0.61
N LYS A 110 -3.11 -11.39 -1.49
CA LYS A 110 -4.52 -11.16 -1.14
C LYS A 110 -4.80 -9.97 -0.21
N LEU A 111 -3.79 -9.17 0.10
CA LEU A 111 -3.91 -7.94 0.91
C LEU A 111 -4.56 -6.78 0.14
N GLY A 112 -4.58 -6.84 -1.20
CA GLY A 112 -5.20 -5.82 -2.05
C GLY A 112 -6.72 -5.69 -1.87
N ALA A 113 -7.40 -6.69 -1.29
CA ALA A 113 -8.81 -6.60 -0.92
C ALA A 113 -9.05 -5.68 0.28
N HIS A 114 -8.05 -5.51 1.14
CA HIS A 114 -8.15 -4.70 2.36
C HIS A 114 -7.48 -3.32 2.21
N ILE A 115 -6.47 -3.20 1.34
CA ILE A 115 -5.67 -1.99 1.17
C ILE A 115 -5.83 -1.48 -0.26
N ALA A 116 -6.62 -0.40 -0.43
CA ALA A 116 -6.81 0.24 -1.72
C ALA A 116 -5.48 0.78 -2.28
N SER A 117 -5.31 0.71 -3.61
CA SER A 117 -4.05 1.11 -4.27
C SER A 117 -3.64 2.57 -4.01
N GLU A 118 -4.60 3.44 -3.76
CA GLU A 118 -4.39 4.86 -3.38
C GLU A 118 -3.88 5.05 -1.95
N HIS A 119 -3.98 4.02 -1.11
CA HIS A 119 -3.49 4.00 0.26
C HIS A 119 -2.14 3.28 0.38
N VAL A 120 -1.45 3.06 -0.75
CA VAL A 120 -0.12 2.43 -0.79
C VAL A 120 0.94 3.48 -1.09
N TRP A 121 1.90 3.62 -0.17
CA TRP A 121 2.97 4.62 -0.23
C TRP A 121 4.34 3.96 -0.31
N SER A 122 5.17 4.41 -1.25
CA SER A 122 6.56 3.96 -1.39
C SER A 122 7.51 4.95 -0.73
N SER A 123 8.15 4.50 0.35
CA SER A 123 9.19 5.22 1.09
C SER A 123 10.59 5.07 0.51
N ARG A 124 10.73 4.45 -0.67
CA ARG A 124 12.03 4.11 -1.28
C ARG A 124 12.97 5.31 -1.44
N HIS A 125 12.41 6.48 -1.75
CA HIS A 125 13.19 7.69 -2.04
C HIS A 125 13.12 8.75 -0.94
N CYS A 126 12.01 8.84 -0.21
CA CYS A 126 11.80 9.87 0.82
C CYS A 126 11.92 9.35 2.26
N GLY A 127 11.97 8.04 2.47
CA GLY A 127 11.99 7.44 3.81
C GLY A 127 10.60 7.35 4.46
N LYS A 128 10.48 6.50 5.49
CA LYS A 128 9.18 6.21 6.12
C LYS A 128 8.59 7.41 6.85
N ALA A 129 9.41 8.15 7.60
CA ALA A 129 8.96 9.34 8.33
C ALA A 129 8.29 10.38 7.41
N ALA A 130 8.89 10.66 6.24
CA ALA A 130 8.30 11.57 5.27
C ALA A 130 6.99 11.02 4.68
N CYS A 131 6.95 9.73 4.31
CA CYS A 131 5.69 9.10 3.87
C CYS A 131 4.59 9.23 4.91
N PHE A 132 4.92 9.04 6.18
CA PHE A 132 3.91 9.11 7.21
C PHE A 132 3.38 10.52 7.49
N GLU A 133 4.24 11.54 7.37
CA GLU A 133 3.78 12.92 7.41
C GLU A 133 2.84 13.22 6.23
N LEU A 134 3.12 12.70 5.03
CA LEU A 134 2.21 12.81 3.88
C LEU A 134 0.87 12.09 4.13
N VAL A 135 0.89 10.93 4.78
CA VAL A 135 -0.34 10.23 5.21
C VAL A 135 -1.14 11.11 6.17
N ARG A 136 -0.47 11.71 7.17
CA ARG A 136 -1.11 12.61 8.14
C ARG A 136 -1.70 13.86 7.49
N GLN A 137 -1.03 14.41 6.48
CA GLN A 137 -1.52 15.53 5.68
C GLN A 137 -2.73 15.15 4.83
N ARG A 138 -2.79 13.92 4.30
CA ARG A 138 -3.92 13.43 3.50
C ARG A 138 -5.18 13.19 4.33
N PHE A 139 -5.06 12.52 5.48
CA PHE A 139 -6.21 12.11 6.28
C PHE A 139 -6.57 13.14 7.38
N GLY A 140 -5.63 13.97 7.80
CA GLY A 140 -5.84 15.04 8.78
C GLY A 140 -5.33 14.70 10.17
N ALA A 141 -4.91 15.72 10.92
CA ALA A 141 -4.31 15.54 12.24
C ALA A 141 -5.28 15.05 13.33
N ALA A 142 -6.59 15.11 13.09
CA ALA A 142 -7.61 14.66 14.04
C ALA A 142 -7.84 13.14 14.01
N CYS A 143 -7.30 12.42 13.02
CA CYS A 143 -7.40 10.96 12.97
C CYS A 143 -6.49 10.31 14.02
N SER A 144 -6.92 9.15 14.53
CA SER A 144 -6.08 8.29 15.34
C SER A 144 -5.23 7.39 14.43
N TYR A 145 -3.91 7.46 14.58
CA TYR A 145 -2.97 6.69 13.77
C TYR A 145 -2.37 5.54 14.58
N VAL A 146 -2.42 4.32 14.03
CA VAL A 146 -1.77 3.13 14.59
C VAL A 146 -0.76 2.63 13.58
N ALA A 147 0.52 2.66 13.94
CA ALA A 147 1.60 2.16 13.09
C ALA A 147 1.93 0.71 13.48
N ILE A 148 1.83 -0.20 12.51
CA ILE A 148 2.18 -1.61 12.68
C ILE A 148 3.39 -1.91 11.79
N GLY A 149 4.43 -2.51 12.36
CA GLY A 149 5.60 -2.91 11.61
C GLY A 149 6.59 -3.69 12.45
N GLY A 150 7.54 -4.35 11.79
CA GLY A 150 8.61 -5.08 12.46
C GLY A 150 9.53 -4.18 13.31
N PRO A 151 10.50 -4.76 14.04
CA PRO A 151 11.29 -4.09 15.08
C PRO A 151 12.09 -2.84 14.64
N LEU A 152 12.25 -2.62 13.34
CA LEU A 152 12.90 -1.42 12.76
C LEU A 152 11.92 -0.28 12.45
N CYS A 153 10.62 -0.46 12.65
CA CYS A 153 9.59 0.58 12.48
C CYS A 153 9.42 1.36 13.79
N ARG A 154 10.46 2.08 14.22
CA ARG A 154 10.34 3.02 15.34
C ARG A 154 9.68 4.31 14.85
N TRP A 155 8.46 4.55 15.30
CA TRP A 155 7.92 5.88 15.40
C TRP A 155 8.32 6.46 16.76
N LEU A 156 8.98 7.61 16.74
CA LEU A 156 9.03 8.49 17.89
C LEU A 156 7.62 9.08 18.02
N VAL A 157 6.93 8.71 19.10
CA VAL A 157 5.76 9.42 19.61
C VAL A 157 6.20 10.83 19.99
#